data_AF-A0A8S9QYL0-F1
#
_entry.id   AF-A0A8S9QYL0-F1
#
_cell.length_a   1.000
_cell.length_b   1.000
_cell.length_c   1.000
_cell.angle_alpha   90.00
_cell.angle_beta   90.00
_cell.angle_gamma   90.00
#
_symmetry.space_group_name_H-M   'P 1'
#
loop_
_entity.id
_entity.type
_entity.pdbx_description
1 polymer ?
#
loop_
_entity_poly.entity_id
_entity_poly.type
_entity_poly.pdbx_seq_one_letter_code
_entity_poly.pdbx_strand_id
1 'polypeptide(L)'
;MDTKFGVKGNPLALKNLTFRIMARGGYIAVSTLVSALLPFLGDFMSLTGAVSTFPLTFILANHMYYKAMDNKLNPMQKLWHWLNVVFFSLMSLAAAIAAVRLIALDSKNFHVFADL
;
A
#
# COMPACT_ATOMS: atom_id res chain seq x y z
N MET A 1 20.15 -12.41 -12.34
CA MET A 1 20.31 -11.66 -13.62
C MET A 1 18.93 -11.65 -14.26
N ASP A 2 18.14 -10.61 -14.01
CA ASP A 2 16.74 -10.55 -14.43
C ASP A 2 16.68 -10.22 -15.94
N THR A 3 16.28 -11.20 -16.74
CA THR A 3 16.36 -11.21 -18.21
C THR A 3 15.11 -10.65 -18.88
N LYS A 4 14.18 -10.03 -18.16
CA LYS A 4 12.91 -9.59 -18.75
C LYS A 4 13.00 -8.42 -19.74
N PHE A 5 14.09 -7.63 -19.72
CA PHE A 5 14.24 -6.44 -20.56
C PHE A 5 15.43 -6.49 -21.55
N GLY A 6 16.03 -7.67 -21.78
CA GLY A 6 17.07 -7.82 -22.81
C GLY A 6 18.35 -7.00 -22.57
N VAL A 7 18.55 -6.47 -21.36
CA VAL A 7 19.73 -5.68 -21.01
C VAL A 7 20.90 -6.62 -20.67
N LYS A 8 21.70 -6.96 -21.67
CA LYS A 8 23.00 -7.63 -21.50
C LYS A 8 24.14 -6.61 -21.64
N GLY A 9 25.03 -6.54 -20.63
CA GLY A 9 26.22 -5.69 -20.64
C GLY A 9 26.57 -5.10 -19.27
N ASN A 10 27.69 -4.35 -19.21
CA ASN A 10 28.20 -3.69 -18.00
C ASN A 10 27.07 -2.89 -17.30
N PRO A 11 26.82 -3.06 -15.98
CA PRO A 11 25.79 -2.31 -15.25
C PRO A 11 25.97 -0.79 -15.29
N LEU A 12 27.18 -0.30 -15.61
CA LEU A 12 27.51 1.11 -15.78
C LEU A 12 27.46 1.60 -17.23
N ALA A 13 27.08 0.74 -18.19
CA ALA A 13 26.89 1.18 -19.57
C ALA A 13 25.84 2.29 -19.62
N LEU A 14 26.15 3.39 -20.31
CA LEU A 14 25.37 4.63 -20.31
C LEU A 14 23.89 4.38 -20.67
N LYS A 15 23.61 3.47 -21.62
CA LYS A 15 22.25 3.04 -21.99
C LYS A 15 21.48 2.39 -20.82
N ASN A 16 22.14 1.55 -20.03
CA ASN A 16 21.55 0.83 -18.90
C ASN A 16 21.32 1.77 -17.72
N LEU A 17 22.28 2.68 -17.50
CA LEU A 17 22.19 3.70 -16.45
C LEU A 17 21.06 4.69 -16.75
N THR A 18 20.96 5.19 -17.98
CA THR A 18 19.88 6.09 -18.41
C THR A 18 18.52 5.42 -18.31
N PHE A 19 18.36 4.16 -18.73
CA PHE A 19 17.10 3.42 -18.56
C PHE A 19 16.73 3.29 -17.07
N ARG A 20 17.70 2.98 -16.20
CA ARG A 20 17.48 2.86 -14.76
C ARG A 20 17.10 4.19 -14.11
N ILE A 21 17.77 5.28 -14.50
CA ILE A 21 17.49 6.63 -14.00
C ILE A 21 16.14 7.11 -14.52
N MET A 22 15.79 6.83 -15.78
CA MET A 22 14.51 7.22 -16.35
C MET A 22 13.35 6.45 -15.71
N ALA A 23 13.49 5.14 -15.50
CA ALA A 23 12.46 4.35 -14.83
C ALA A 23 12.28 4.78 -13.35
N ARG A 24 13.38 4.95 -12.61
CA ARG A 24 13.31 5.38 -11.19
C ARG A 24 12.91 6.83 -11.04
N GLY A 25 13.50 7.71 -11.84
CA GLY A 25 13.22 9.14 -11.86
C GLY A 25 11.81 9.43 -12.34
N GLY A 26 11.32 8.73 -13.36
CA GLY A 26 9.94 8.81 -13.82
C GLY A 26 8.95 8.36 -12.75
N TYR A 27 9.22 7.25 -12.07
CA TYR A 27 8.39 6.82 -10.93
C TYR A 27 8.33 7.87 -9.82
N ILE A 28 9.48 8.42 -9.42
CA ILE A 28 9.55 9.46 -8.40
C ILE A 28 8.82 10.73 -8.86
N ALA A 29 9.10 11.21 -10.07
CA ALA A 29 8.47 12.42 -10.62
C ALA A 29 6.94 12.31 -10.68
N VAL A 30 6.41 11.18 -11.18
CA VAL A 30 4.96 10.95 -11.19
C VAL A 30 4.41 10.91 -9.76
N SER A 31 5.08 10.20 -8.84
CA SER A 31 4.62 10.13 -7.44
C SER A 31 4.62 11.50 -6.76
N THR A 32 5.62 12.34 -7.03
CA THR A 32 5.72 13.70 -6.48
C THR A 32 4.72 14.64 -7.11
N LEU A 33 4.44 14.53 -8.41
CA LEU A 33 3.39 15.31 -9.08
C LEU A 33 2.02 14.97 -8.51
N VAL A 34 1.70 13.69 -8.40
CA VAL A 34 0.43 13.23 -7.78
C VAL A 34 0.35 13.71 -6.33
N SER A 35 1.46 13.68 -5.59
CA SER A 35 1.55 14.19 -4.22
C SER A 35 1.33 15.69 -4.10
N ALA A 36 1.82 16.48 -5.05
CA ALA A 36 1.71 17.93 -5.04
C ALA A 36 0.32 18.41 -5.50
N LEU A 37 -0.32 17.64 -6.39
CA LEU A 37 -1.64 17.95 -6.95
C LEU A 37 -2.80 17.51 -6.05
N LEU A 38 -2.58 16.53 -5.16
CA LEU A 38 -3.58 16.03 -4.23
C LEU A 38 -3.18 16.41 -2.80
N PRO A 39 -3.76 17.47 -2.18
CA PRO A 39 -3.44 17.82 -0.80
C PRO A 39 -3.88 16.75 0.22
N PHE A 40 -4.73 15.81 -0.20
CA PHE A 40 -5.27 14.69 0.59
C PHE A 40 -4.53 13.36 0.35
N LEU A 41 -3.23 13.41 -0.02
CA LEU A 41 -2.41 12.19 -0.17
C LEU A 41 -2.37 11.35 1.12
N GLY A 42 -2.43 12.01 2.29
CA GLY A 42 -2.50 11.34 3.59
C GLY A 42 -3.71 10.40 3.70
N ASP A 43 -4.87 10.81 3.18
CA ASP A 43 -6.08 9.97 3.22
C ASP A 43 -6.02 8.82 2.22
N PHE A 44 -5.42 9.03 1.04
CA PHE A 44 -5.15 7.93 0.10
C PHE A 44 -4.16 6.92 0.67
N MET A 45 -3.14 7.38 1.42
CA MET A 45 -2.19 6.50 2.09
C MET A 45 -2.89 5.71 3.22
N SER A 46 -3.80 6.34 3.96
CA SER A 46 -4.64 5.68 4.97
C SER A 46 -5.57 4.63 4.34
N LEU A 47 -6.26 4.97 3.24
CA LEU A 47 -7.11 4.04 2.49
C LEU A 47 -6.32 2.85 1.92
N THR A 48 -5.16 3.12 1.32
CA THR A 48 -4.29 2.08 0.79
C THR A 48 -3.78 1.18 1.90
N GLY A 49 -3.41 1.75 3.06
CA GLY A 49 -3.02 0.99 4.25
C GLY A 49 -4.17 0.11 4.75
N ALA A 50 -5.38 0.65 4.84
CA ALA A 50 -6.60 -0.08 5.21
C ALA A 50 -6.86 -1.28 4.29
N VAL A 51 -6.78 -1.08 2.97
CA VAL A 51 -7.12 -2.10 1.97
C VAL A 51 -6.01 -3.11 1.75
N SER A 52 -4.74 -2.74 1.90
CA SER A 52 -3.60 -3.61 1.57
C SER A 52 -2.83 -4.07 2.81
N THR A 53 -2.34 -3.15 3.62
CA THR A 53 -1.47 -3.46 4.77
C THR A 53 -2.21 -4.23 5.85
N PHE A 54 -3.39 -3.77 6.27
CA PHE A 54 -4.15 -4.44 7.34
C PHE A 54 -4.54 -5.90 7.03
N PRO A 55 -5.13 -6.23 5.86
CA PRO A 55 -5.42 -7.63 5.58
C PRO A 55 -4.15 -8.46 5.40
N LEU A 56 -3.09 -7.90 4.83
CA LEU A 56 -1.83 -8.62 4.66
C LEU A 56 -1.14 -8.91 6.00
N THR A 57 -1.10 -7.96 6.93
CA THR A 57 -0.42 -8.14 8.21
C THR A 57 -1.26 -8.90 9.24
N PHE A 58 -2.57 -8.68 9.29
CA PHE A 58 -3.41 -9.30 10.31
C PHE A 58 -4.10 -10.57 9.83
N ILE A 59 -4.63 -10.62 8.60
CA ILE A 59 -5.34 -11.82 8.12
C ILE A 59 -4.35 -12.84 7.58
N LEU A 60 -3.45 -12.43 6.67
CA LEU A 60 -2.55 -13.37 6.02
C LEU A 60 -1.46 -13.90 6.96
N ALA A 61 -0.86 -13.07 7.83
CA ALA A 61 0.16 -13.55 8.77
C ALA A 61 -0.42 -14.54 9.79
N ASN A 62 -1.62 -14.28 10.33
CA ASN A 62 -2.29 -15.23 11.22
C ASN A 62 -2.65 -16.53 10.51
N HIS A 63 -3.11 -16.47 9.26
CA HIS A 63 -3.40 -17.68 8.48
C HIS A 63 -2.11 -18.48 8.17
N MET A 64 -1.02 -17.83 7.79
CA MET A 64 0.27 -18.49 7.56
C MET A 64 0.82 -19.12 8.86
N TYR A 65 0.73 -18.41 9.98
CA TYR A 65 1.12 -18.95 11.29
C TYR A 65 0.29 -20.17 11.68
N TYR A 66 -1.04 -20.10 11.48
CA TYR A 66 -1.94 -21.23 11.71
C TYR A 66 -1.57 -22.44 10.86
N LYS A 67 -1.33 -22.24 9.55
CA LYS A 67 -0.93 -23.30 8.62
C LYS A 67 0.45 -23.89 8.93
N ALA A 68 1.36 -23.10 9.50
CA ALA A 68 2.70 -23.55 9.87
C ALA A 68 2.72 -24.33 11.21
N MET A 69 1.79 -24.05 12.12
CA MET A 69 1.73 -24.61 13.48
C MET A 69 0.51 -25.54 13.69
N ASP A 70 0.03 -26.16 12.62
CA ASP A 70 -1.23 -26.93 12.56
C ASP A 70 -1.28 -28.12 13.55
N ASN A 71 -0.12 -28.60 14.02
CA ASN A 71 0.00 -29.84 14.81
C ASN A 71 0.10 -29.64 16.35
N LYS A 72 0.06 -28.39 16.88
CA LYS A 72 0.27 -28.12 18.33
C LYS A 72 -0.56 -26.97 18.94
N LEU A 73 -1.54 -26.41 18.23
CA LEU A 73 -2.26 -25.23 18.72
C LEU A 73 -3.53 -25.58 19.52
N ASN A 74 -3.61 -25.06 20.74
CA ASN A 74 -4.77 -25.18 21.63
C ASN A 74 -5.98 -24.39 21.04
N PRO A 75 -7.22 -24.91 21.08
CA PRO A 75 -8.39 -24.24 20.49
C PRO A 75 -8.67 -22.86 21.09
N MET A 76 -8.27 -22.63 22.34
CA MET A 76 -8.39 -21.32 23.02
C MET A 76 -7.51 -20.24 22.38
N GLN A 77 -6.29 -20.58 21.95
CA GLN A 77 -5.40 -19.64 21.26
C GLN A 77 -5.89 -19.36 19.84
N LYS A 78 -6.49 -20.36 19.19
CA LYS A 78 -7.10 -20.21 17.87
C LYS A 78 -8.29 -19.24 17.91
N LEU A 79 -9.14 -19.33 18.94
CA LEU A 79 -10.26 -18.40 19.16
C LEU A 79 -9.76 -16.97 19.42
N TRP A 80 -8.70 -16.81 20.22
CA TRP A 80 -8.11 -15.50 20.50
C TRP A 80 -7.52 -14.84 19.25
N HIS A 81 -6.84 -15.60 18.39
CA HIS A 81 -6.36 -15.08 17.11
C HIS A 81 -7.51 -14.71 16.17
N TRP A 82 -8.55 -15.54 16.08
CA TRP A 82 -9.72 -15.23 15.27
C TRP A 82 -10.44 -13.95 15.72
N LEU A 83 -10.59 -13.74 17.03
CA LEU A 83 -11.19 -12.52 17.58
C LEU A 83 -10.35 -11.28 17.22
N ASN A 84 -9.03 -11.35 17.37
CA ASN A 84 -8.13 -10.27 16.95
C ASN A 84 -8.25 -9.98 15.45
N VAL A 85 -8.28 -11.02 14.60
CA VAL A 85 -8.44 -10.86 13.14
C VAL A 85 -9.74 -10.15 12.81
N VAL A 86 -10.86 -10.55 13.41
CA VAL A 86 -12.16 -9.91 13.19
C VAL A 86 -12.13 -8.45 13.66
N PHE A 87 -11.58 -8.19 14.84
CA PHE A 87 -11.47 -6.83 15.37
C PHE A 87 -10.63 -5.90 14.48
N PHE A 88 -9.43 -6.35 14.06
CA PHE A 88 -8.57 -5.56 13.16
C PHE A 88 -9.19 -5.38 11.76
N SER A 89 -9.99 -6.33 11.29
CA SER A 89 -10.73 -6.19 10.02
C SER A 89 -11.83 -5.12 10.09
N LEU A 90 -12.58 -5.06 11.19
CA LEU A 90 -13.57 -4.01 11.45
C LEU A 90 -12.91 -2.63 11.55
N MET A 91 -11.75 -2.56 12.20
CA MET A 91 -10.99 -1.33 12.34
C MET A 91 -10.42 -0.84 11.00
N SER A 92 -9.96 -1.76 10.14
CA SER A 92 -9.57 -1.45 8.76
C SER A 92 -10.75 -0.92 7.93
N LEU A 93 -11.92 -1.53 8.02
CA LEU A 93 -13.14 -1.05 7.35
C LEU A 93 -13.52 0.36 7.81
N ALA A 94 -13.50 0.62 9.12
CA ALA A 94 -13.77 1.94 9.66
C ALA A 94 -12.75 2.98 9.18
N ALA A 95 -11.47 2.63 9.15
CA ALA A 95 -10.40 3.49 8.62
C ALA A 95 -10.59 3.78 7.12
N ALA A 96 -10.97 2.78 6.32
CA ALA A 96 -11.27 2.95 4.89
C ALA A 96 -12.45 3.90 4.67
N ILE A 97 -13.55 3.74 5.43
CA ILE A 97 -14.72 4.62 5.34
C ILE A 97 -14.36 6.05 5.75
N ALA A 98 -13.58 6.21 6.82
CA ALA A 98 -13.11 7.52 7.26
C ALA A 98 -12.24 8.21 6.20
N ALA A 99 -11.29 7.48 5.61
CA ALA A 99 -10.44 7.99 4.53
C ALA A 99 -11.24 8.40 3.30
N VAL A 100 -12.22 7.58 2.86
CA VAL A 100 -13.11 7.94 1.75
C VAL A 100 -13.93 9.19 2.05
N ARG A 101 -14.42 9.33 3.29
CA ARG A 101 -15.16 10.53 3.72
C ARG A 101 -14.28 11.79 3.69
N LEU A 102 -13.04 11.70 4.19
CA LEU A 102 -12.08 12.80 4.17
C LEU A 102 -11.75 13.22 2.73
N ILE A 103 -11.47 12.26 1.84
CA ILE A 103 -11.26 12.51 0.41
C ILE A 103 -12.48 13.21 -0.22
N ALA A 104 -13.70 12.77 0.09
CA ALA A 104 -14.92 13.37 -0.45
C ALA A 104 -15.19 14.80 0.06
N LEU A 105 -14.76 15.12 1.29
CA LEU A 105 -14.86 16.47 1.86
C LEU A 105 -13.77 17.39 1.32
N ASP A 106 -12.53 16.91 1.23
CA ASP A 106 -11.42 17.70 0.70
C ASP A 106 -11.56 17.92 -0.80
N SER A 107 -12.05 16.93 -1.55
CA SER A 107 -12.37 17.08 -2.97
C SER A 107 -13.44 18.13 -3.26
N LYS A 108 -14.32 18.47 -2.30
CA LYS A 108 -15.31 19.54 -2.46
C LYS A 108 -14.75 20.94 -2.20
N ASN A 109 -13.70 21.04 -1.39
CA ASN A 109 -13.02 22.29 -1.08
C ASN A 109 -11.83 22.54 -2.02
N PHE A 110 -11.47 21.57 -2.86
CA PHE A 110 -10.31 21.64 -3.73
C PHE A 110 -10.65 22.36 -5.05
N HIS A 111 -10.20 23.60 -5.15
CA HIS A 111 -10.04 24.29 -6.44
C HIS A 111 -8.67 23.91 -7.00
N VAL A 112 -8.65 23.05 -8.04
CA VAL A 112 -7.43 22.52 -8.70
C VAL A 112 -6.52 23.64 -9.22
N PHE A 113 -7.09 24.81 -9.45
CA PHE A 113 -6.38 26.06 -9.64
C PHE A 113 -7.05 27.07 -8.73
N ALA A 114 -6.27 27.74 -7.86
CA ALA A 114 -6.72 29.02 -7.33
C ALA A 114 -7.09 29.89 -8.55
N ASP A 115 -8.32 30.39 -8.53
CA ASP A 115 -8.90 31.42 -9.39
C ASP A 115 -7.94 32.05 -10.43
N LEU A 116 -8.32 31.92 -11.70
CA LEU A 116 -8.01 32.90 -12.73
C LEU A 116 -9.22 33.84 -12.83
#